data_AF-A0A970FSA5-F1
#
_entry.id   AF-A0A970FSA5-F1
#
_cell.length_a   1.000
_cell.length_b   1.000
_cell.length_c   1.000
_cell.angle_alpha   90.00
_cell.angle_beta   90.00
_cell.angle_gamma   90.00
#
_symmetry.space_group_name_H-M   'P 1'
#
loop_
_entity.id
_entity.type
_entity.pdbx_description
1 polymer ?
#
loop_
_entity_poly.entity_id
_entity_poly.type
_entity_poly.pdbx_seq_one_letter_code
_entity_poly.pdbx_strand_id
1 'polypeptide(L)'
;MASPAADRDLDEQLIHDFPWPDPQNRQRTAALHGQLGSIKKSGDFGVTLHGMMAGILEMALRLRGFENFFIDMVAEPQQASRLLNKLTDIKIAYWMKALPLLEGSVDVAIEVDDLGTQESLLVSPELYRTLVKPCHKRLIAAIKQSAPGIKVFFHSCGAVYPLLHDLVEIGVDILNPVQFSAAGMELPKLKKEFGQDITFWGGVVDTQKTLPYGKPQQIKDEVKRHIEILAPGGGYVINTVHNIQGDVPPQNLEALFEAIQLYR
;
A
#
# COMPACT_ATOMS: atom_id res chain seq x y z
N MET A 1 15.57 -11.38 -13.04
CA MET A 1 16.02 -10.33 -13.99
C MET A 1 17.10 -9.53 -13.28
N ALA A 2 18.21 -9.19 -13.93
CA ALA A 2 19.26 -8.39 -13.29
C ALA A 2 18.75 -6.97 -12.97
N SER A 3 19.10 -6.42 -11.81
CA SER A 3 18.70 -5.08 -11.40
C SER A 3 19.43 -4.03 -12.26
N PRO A 4 18.73 -3.09 -12.92
CA PRO A 4 19.33 -2.19 -13.91
C PRO A 4 20.47 -1.28 -13.41
N ALA A 5 20.58 -1.08 -12.10
CA ALA A 5 21.59 -0.25 -11.45
C ALA A 5 22.42 -1.01 -10.41
N ALA A 6 22.47 -2.35 -10.47
CA ALA A 6 23.20 -3.18 -9.51
C ALA A 6 24.67 -2.74 -9.35
N ASP A 7 25.36 -2.56 -10.48
CA ASP A 7 26.81 -2.33 -10.52
C ASP A 7 27.17 -0.88 -10.88
N ARG A 8 26.28 0.08 -10.61
CA ARG A 8 26.45 1.49 -11.03
C ARG A 8 26.29 2.44 -9.86
N ASP A 9 27.24 3.34 -9.62
CA ASP A 9 27.15 4.35 -8.57
C ASP A 9 25.90 5.23 -8.69
N LEU A 10 25.17 5.42 -7.59
CA LEU A 10 23.95 6.24 -7.53
C LEU A 10 24.32 7.73 -7.41
N ASP A 11 25.20 8.19 -8.29
CA ASP A 11 25.61 9.58 -8.41
C ASP A 11 24.57 10.44 -9.14
N GLU A 12 24.78 11.76 -9.16
CA GLU A 12 23.85 12.69 -9.79
C GLU A 12 23.72 12.45 -11.30
N GLN A 13 24.81 12.05 -11.96
CA GLN A 13 24.82 11.82 -13.40
C GLN A 13 23.98 10.60 -13.76
N LEU A 14 24.14 9.48 -13.04
CA LEU A 14 23.30 8.30 -13.20
C LEU A 14 21.83 8.66 -13.02
N ILE A 15 21.49 9.34 -11.92
CA ILE A 15 20.11 9.69 -11.60
C ILE A 15 19.52 10.63 -12.66
N HIS A 16 20.32 11.51 -13.26
CA HIS A 16 19.89 12.37 -14.35
C HIS A 16 19.66 11.59 -15.66
N ASP A 17 20.63 10.76 -16.05
CA ASP A 17 20.68 10.11 -17.37
C ASP A 17 19.88 8.79 -17.43
N PHE A 18 19.47 8.25 -16.28
CA PHE A 18 18.69 7.02 -16.24
C PHE A 18 17.35 7.20 -16.98
N PRO A 19 16.89 6.21 -17.79
CA PRO A 19 15.68 6.33 -18.60
C PRO A 19 14.41 6.18 -17.75
N TRP A 20 14.15 7.17 -16.89
CA TRP A 20 12.97 7.19 -16.03
C TRP A 20 11.68 7.21 -16.84
N PRO A 21 10.62 6.53 -16.36
CA PRO A 21 9.31 6.65 -16.99
C PRO A 21 8.82 8.10 -16.92
N ASP A 22 8.27 8.64 -18.00
CA ASP A 22 7.63 9.95 -17.97
C ASP A 22 6.36 9.90 -17.09
N PRO A 23 6.35 10.60 -15.93
CA PRO A 23 5.22 10.58 -15.02
C PRO A 23 4.00 11.33 -15.57
N GLN A 24 4.20 12.20 -16.56
CA GLN A 24 3.18 13.09 -17.13
C GLN A 24 2.66 12.63 -18.49
N ASN A 25 3.11 11.46 -18.96
CA ASN A 25 2.68 10.91 -20.25
C ASN A 25 1.15 10.81 -20.29
N ARG A 26 0.54 11.56 -21.22
CA ARG A 26 -0.92 11.68 -21.35
C ARG A 26 -1.61 10.34 -21.60
N GLN A 27 -0.93 9.37 -22.21
CA GLN A 27 -1.52 8.04 -22.43
C GLN A 27 -1.87 7.34 -21.11
N ARG A 28 -1.17 7.66 -20.02
CA ARG A 28 -1.43 7.09 -18.68
C ARG A 28 -2.75 7.57 -18.09
N THR A 29 -3.18 8.78 -18.44
CA THR A 29 -4.41 9.40 -17.92
C THR A 29 -5.53 9.49 -18.97
N ALA A 30 -5.24 9.20 -20.24
CA ALA A 30 -6.17 9.36 -21.36
C ALA A 30 -7.44 8.49 -21.19
N ALA A 31 -7.28 7.25 -20.72
CA ALA A 31 -8.41 6.36 -20.48
C ALA A 31 -9.23 6.73 -19.24
N LEU A 32 -8.62 7.42 -18.26
CA LEU A 32 -9.24 7.69 -16.96
C LEU A 32 -10.49 8.56 -17.10
N HIS A 33 -10.44 9.59 -17.94
CA HIS A 33 -11.60 10.47 -18.17
C HIS A 33 -12.83 9.72 -18.70
N GLY A 34 -12.63 8.81 -19.65
CA GLY A 34 -13.73 8.02 -20.23
C GLY A 34 -14.30 7.02 -19.23
N GLN A 35 -13.45 6.40 -18.41
CA GLN A 35 -13.85 5.41 -17.41
C GLN A 35 -14.59 6.03 -16.22
N LEU A 36 -14.21 7.22 -15.75
CA LEU A 36 -14.88 7.87 -14.63
C LEU A 36 -16.34 8.22 -14.93
N GLY A 37 -16.60 8.70 -16.15
CA GLY A 37 -17.94 9.06 -16.59
C GLY A 37 -18.90 7.87 -16.64
N SER A 38 -18.40 6.64 -16.88
CA SER A 38 -19.22 5.44 -16.82
C SER A 38 -19.39 4.91 -15.40
N ILE A 39 -18.32 4.90 -14.58
CA ILE A 39 -18.35 4.41 -13.20
C ILE A 39 -19.36 5.20 -12.36
N LYS A 40 -19.30 6.55 -12.39
CA LYS A 40 -20.24 7.40 -11.64
C LYS A 40 -21.70 7.28 -12.10
N LYS A 41 -21.95 6.87 -13.34
CA LYS A 41 -23.31 6.65 -13.85
C LYS A 41 -23.88 5.28 -13.47
N SER A 42 -23.02 4.32 -13.13
CA SER A 42 -23.43 2.93 -12.87
C SER A 42 -23.92 2.65 -11.44
N GLY A 43 -23.74 3.58 -10.50
CA GLY A 43 -24.21 3.44 -9.11
C GLY A 43 -23.35 4.19 -8.09
N ASP A 44 -23.62 3.93 -6.81
CA ASP A 44 -22.88 4.46 -5.68
C ASP A 44 -21.61 3.63 -5.42
N PHE A 45 -20.52 3.97 -6.11
CA PHE A 45 -19.22 3.32 -5.94
C PHE A 45 -18.19 4.31 -5.42
N GLY A 46 -17.34 3.84 -4.51
CA GLY A 46 -16.09 4.52 -4.19
C GLY A 46 -15.09 4.30 -5.32
N VAL A 47 -14.43 5.37 -5.76
CA VAL A 47 -13.44 5.33 -6.84
C VAL A 47 -12.05 5.40 -6.26
N THR A 48 -11.23 4.40 -6.61
CA THR A 48 -9.81 4.38 -6.26
C THR A 48 -8.96 4.69 -7.48
N LEU A 49 -7.84 5.37 -7.27
CA LEU A 49 -6.78 5.54 -8.27
C LEU A 49 -5.50 4.97 -7.69
N HIS A 50 -4.75 4.20 -8.48
CA HIS A 50 -3.46 3.67 -8.09
C HIS A 50 -2.32 4.59 -8.51
N GLY A 51 -1.27 4.63 -7.69
CA GLY A 51 0.01 5.24 -8.08
C GLY A 51 0.62 4.58 -9.33
N MET A 52 1.50 5.30 -10.00
CA MET A 52 2.13 4.87 -11.25
C MET A 52 2.96 3.59 -11.16
N MET A 53 3.57 3.36 -10.00
CA MET A 53 4.55 2.30 -9.78
C MET A 53 4.49 1.83 -8.34
N ALA A 54 5.23 0.76 -8.07
CA ALA A 54 5.39 0.18 -6.75
C ALA A 54 6.01 1.17 -5.74
N GLY A 55 6.34 0.69 -4.54
CA GLY A 55 6.81 1.54 -3.45
C GLY A 55 8.12 2.27 -3.71
N ILE A 56 8.40 3.28 -2.88
CA ILE A 56 9.62 4.08 -3.01
C ILE A 56 10.82 3.22 -2.63
N LEU A 57 10.75 2.54 -1.48
CA LEU A 57 11.76 1.57 -1.04
C LEU A 57 11.76 0.36 -1.98
N GLU A 58 10.60 -0.19 -2.30
CA GLU A 58 10.47 -1.35 -3.18
C GLU A 58 11.10 -1.11 -4.57
N MET A 59 10.83 0.04 -5.20
CA MET A 59 11.42 0.37 -6.50
C MET A 59 12.92 0.60 -6.38
N ALA A 60 13.42 1.18 -5.29
CA ALA A 60 14.85 1.31 -5.07
C ALA A 60 15.53 -0.07 -4.95
N LEU A 61 14.94 -1.00 -4.18
CA LEU A 61 15.40 -2.38 -4.06
C LEU A 61 15.40 -3.12 -5.41
N ARG A 62 14.39 -2.91 -6.25
CA ARG A 62 14.31 -3.52 -7.60
C ARG A 62 15.34 -2.93 -8.58
N LEU A 63 15.64 -1.63 -8.46
CA LEU A 63 16.57 -0.94 -9.37
C LEU A 63 18.03 -1.21 -9.02
N ARG A 64 18.39 -1.08 -7.75
CA ARG A 64 19.75 -1.24 -7.24
C ARG A 64 20.06 -2.69 -6.83
N GLY A 65 19.05 -3.52 -6.62
CA GLY A 65 19.19 -4.83 -6.01
C GLY A 65 19.10 -4.74 -4.48
N PHE A 66 18.51 -5.77 -3.87
CA PHE A 66 18.19 -5.77 -2.45
C PHE A 66 19.45 -5.62 -1.59
N GLU A 67 20.45 -6.48 -1.80
CA GLU A 67 21.69 -6.47 -1.03
C GLU A 67 22.42 -5.12 -1.14
N ASN A 68 22.66 -4.67 -2.38
CA ASN A 68 23.39 -3.42 -2.63
C ASN A 68 22.65 -2.22 -2.02
N PHE A 69 21.32 -2.13 -2.18
CA PHE A 69 20.59 -1.00 -1.64
C PHE A 69 20.52 -1.00 -0.11
N PHE A 70 20.39 -2.17 0.53
CA PHE A 70 20.48 -2.25 1.99
C PHE A 70 21.85 -1.81 2.50
N ILE A 71 22.94 -2.16 1.79
CA ILE A 71 24.29 -1.66 2.10
C ILE A 71 24.35 -0.15 1.93
N ASP A 72 23.85 0.39 0.80
CA ASP A 72 23.88 1.82 0.51
C ASP A 72 23.15 2.65 1.56
N MET A 73 22.00 2.16 2.06
CA MET A 73 21.23 2.87 3.10
C MET A 73 22.03 3.12 4.38
N VAL A 74 23.07 2.32 4.65
CA VAL A 74 23.93 2.44 5.83
C VAL A 74 25.28 3.07 5.48
N ALA A 75 25.97 2.56 4.46
CA ALA A 75 27.31 2.97 4.10
C ALA A 75 27.33 4.29 3.32
N GLU A 76 26.32 4.51 2.49
CA GLU A 76 26.26 5.58 1.49
C GLU A 76 24.89 6.30 1.50
N PRO A 77 24.41 6.77 2.67
CA PRO A 77 23.01 7.21 2.84
C PRO A 77 22.64 8.40 1.95
N GLN A 78 23.61 9.23 1.55
CA GLN A 78 23.38 10.31 0.58
C GLN A 78 23.02 9.77 -0.80
N GLN A 79 23.69 8.70 -1.23
CA GLN A 79 23.42 8.05 -2.51
C GLN A 79 22.06 7.35 -2.50
N ALA A 80 21.77 6.61 -1.43
CA ALA A 80 20.46 6.00 -1.23
C ALA A 80 19.34 7.05 -1.23
N SER A 81 19.56 8.17 -0.54
CA SER A 81 18.62 9.30 -0.49
C SER A 81 18.37 9.91 -1.88
N ARG A 82 19.39 10.03 -2.74
CA ARG A 82 19.19 10.53 -4.12
C ARG A 82 18.22 9.66 -4.91
N LEU A 83 18.37 8.34 -4.85
CA LEU A 83 17.47 7.41 -5.53
C LEU A 83 16.04 7.48 -4.98
N LEU A 84 15.89 7.45 -3.64
CA LEU A 84 14.56 7.56 -2.99
C LEU A 84 13.87 8.89 -3.34
N ASN A 85 14.59 10.01 -3.31
CA ASN A 85 14.06 11.31 -3.68
C ASN A 85 13.64 11.36 -5.15
N LYS A 86 14.44 10.82 -6.07
CA LYS A 86 14.07 10.76 -7.49
C LYS A 86 12.77 9.97 -7.72
N LEU A 87 12.64 8.81 -7.08
CA LEU A 87 11.42 8.00 -7.14
C LEU A 87 10.21 8.75 -6.56
N THR A 88 10.42 9.46 -5.46
CA THR A 88 9.41 10.34 -4.84
C THR A 88 8.95 11.43 -5.80
N ASP A 89 9.88 12.13 -6.45
CA ASP A 89 9.58 13.21 -7.40
C ASP A 89 8.77 12.70 -8.60
N ILE A 90 9.09 11.51 -9.11
CA ILE A 90 8.34 10.87 -10.18
C ILE A 90 6.90 10.58 -9.73
N LYS A 91 6.70 10.01 -8.53
CA LYS A 91 5.36 9.71 -8.00
C LYS A 91 4.56 11.00 -7.75
N ILE A 92 5.19 12.03 -7.18
CA ILE A 92 4.55 13.35 -6.98
C ILE A 92 4.11 13.95 -8.32
N ALA A 93 4.99 13.95 -9.32
CA ALA A 93 4.67 14.47 -10.65
C ALA A 93 3.48 13.73 -11.30
N TYR A 94 3.37 12.42 -11.08
CA TYR A 94 2.21 11.65 -11.52
C TYR A 94 0.92 12.14 -10.87
N TRP A 95 0.87 12.23 -9.54
CA TRP A 95 -0.34 12.64 -8.83
C TRP A 95 -0.76 14.08 -9.10
N MET A 96 0.22 15.00 -9.21
CA MET A 96 -0.02 16.38 -9.61
C MET A 96 -0.59 16.49 -11.02
N LYS A 97 -0.34 15.49 -11.89
CA LYS A 97 -0.93 15.43 -13.22
C LYS A 97 -2.29 14.74 -13.21
N ALA A 98 -2.42 13.63 -12.48
CA ALA A 98 -3.58 12.75 -12.52
C ALA A 98 -4.77 13.34 -11.75
N LEU A 99 -4.59 13.78 -10.50
CA LEU A 99 -5.72 14.18 -9.64
C LEU A 99 -6.53 15.37 -10.18
N PRO A 100 -5.91 16.44 -10.72
CA PRO A 100 -6.67 17.55 -11.27
C PRO A 100 -7.54 17.14 -12.46
N LEU A 101 -7.13 16.14 -13.23
CA LEU A 101 -7.91 15.61 -14.36
C LEU A 101 -9.17 14.87 -13.92
N LEU A 102 -9.29 14.51 -12.65
CA LEU A 102 -10.38 13.70 -12.16
C LEU A 102 -11.37 14.52 -11.31
N GLU A 103 -11.12 15.83 -11.10
CA GLU A 103 -12.05 16.81 -10.51
C GLU A 103 -12.81 16.30 -9.26
N GLY A 104 -12.12 15.65 -8.32
CA GLY A 104 -12.76 15.10 -7.11
C GLY A 104 -13.63 13.86 -7.36
N SER A 105 -13.41 13.16 -8.48
CA SER A 105 -14.04 11.88 -8.80
C SER A 105 -13.31 10.67 -8.25
N VAL A 106 -12.20 10.88 -7.55
CA VAL A 106 -11.44 9.84 -6.86
C VAL A 106 -11.56 10.07 -5.36
N ASP A 107 -12.02 9.05 -4.66
CA ASP A 107 -12.20 9.07 -3.21
C ASP A 107 -10.93 8.61 -2.49
N VAL A 108 -10.20 7.67 -3.09
CA VAL A 108 -9.01 7.04 -2.48
C VAL A 108 -7.82 7.03 -3.45
N ALA A 109 -6.71 7.62 -3.02
CA ALA A 109 -5.40 7.44 -3.66
C ALA A 109 -4.69 6.25 -3.04
N ILE A 110 -4.36 5.24 -3.85
CA ILE A 110 -3.66 4.04 -3.43
C ILE A 110 -2.18 4.21 -3.69
N GLU A 111 -1.42 4.24 -2.61
CA GLU A 111 0.02 4.08 -2.58
C GLU A 111 0.39 2.76 -1.92
N VAL A 112 1.57 2.26 -2.30
CA VAL A 112 2.09 0.96 -1.85
C VAL A 112 3.56 1.14 -1.52
N ASP A 113 4.06 0.42 -0.52
CA ASP A 113 5.49 0.16 -0.32
C ASP A 113 5.64 -1.00 0.66
N ASP A 114 6.37 -2.05 0.28
CA ASP A 114 6.62 -3.17 1.19
C ASP A 114 7.63 -2.73 2.26
N LEU A 115 7.19 -2.68 3.51
CA LEU A 115 8.00 -2.30 4.68
C LEU A 115 8.26 -3.46 5.63
N GLY A 116 7.50 -4.55 5.49
CA GLY A 116 7.48 -5.68 6.42
C GLY A 116 7.74 -7.02 5.76
N THR A 117 8.23 -7.94 6.57
CA THR A 117 8.26 -9.38 6.35
C THR A 117 7.23 -10.05 7.26
N GLN A 118 7.14 -11.38 7.29
CA GLN A 118 6.27 -12.07 8.24
C GLN A 118 6.62 -11.75 9.71
N GLU A 119 7.90 -11.52 10.01
CA GLU A 119 8.41 -11.49 11.40
C GLU A 119 8.95 -10.12 11.82
N SER A 120 9.37 -9.27 10.88
CA SER A 120 10.04 -7.99 11.16
C SER A 120 9.82 -6.97 10.06
N LEU A 121 10.30 -5.75 10.27
CA LEU A 121 10.49 -4.78 9.20
C LEU A 121 11.64 -5.19 8.26
N LEU A 122 11.62 -4.68 7.02
CA LEU A 122 12.70 -4.82 6.05
C LEU A 122 13.91 -3.93 6.37
N VAL A 123 13.66 -2.77 6.97
CA VAL A 123 14.69 -1.83 7.44
C VAL A 123 14.39 -1.42 8.87
N SER A 124 15.41 -1.02 9.63
CA SER A 124 15.20 -0.59 11.02
C SER A 124 14.26 0.63 11.09
N PRO A 125 13.49 0.81 12.17
CA PRO A 125 12.65 2.00 12.35
C PRO A 125 13.43 3.32 12.23
N GLU A 126 14.69 3.32 12.65
CA GLU A 126 15.58 4.48 12.54
C GLU A 126 15.92 4.82 11.08
N LEU A 127 16.32 3.83 10.28
CA LEU A 127 16.58 4.03 8.86
C LEU A 127 15.31 4.42 8.11
N TYR A 128 14.17 3.80 8.44
CA TYR A 128 12.88 4.21 7.89
C TYR A 128 12.61 5.69 8.16
N ARG A 129 12.69 6.13 9.42
CA ARG A 129 12.41 7.52 9.81
C ARG A 129 13.37 8.53 9.17
N THR A 130 14.62 8.12 8.93
CA THR A 130 15.67 8.99 8.38
C THR A 130 15.63 9.10 6.86
N LEU A 131 15.40 7.98 6.16
CA LEU A 131 15.53 7.92 4.69
C LEU A 131 14.20 7.79 3.96
N VAL A 132 13.26 6.99 4.48
CA VAL A 132 12.06 6.57 3.74
C VAL A 132 10.83 7.40 4.14
N LYS A 133 10.58 7.58 5.44
CA LYS A 133 9.46 8.39 5.96
C LYS A 133 9.41 9.80 5.37
N PRO A 134 10.53 10.55 5.20
CA PRO A 134 10.47 11.87 4.58
C PRO A 134 9.96 11.83 3.13
N CYS A 135 10.30 10.78 2.40
CA CYS A 135 9.83 10.54 1.03
C CYS A 135 8.31 10.28 1.01
N HIS A 136 7.82 9.38 1.85
CA HIS A 136 6.38 9.14 2.00
C HIS A 136 5.63 10.40 2.43
N LYS A 137 6.15 11.13 3.42
CA LYS A 137 5.54 12.38 3.90
C LYS A 137 5.37 13.40 2.79
N ARG A 138 6.40 13.60 1.95
CA ARG A 138 6.34 14.51 0.79
C ARG A 138 5.29 14.06 -0.23
N LEU A 139 5.26 12.77 -0.54
CA LEU A 139 4.30 12.19 -1.48
C LEU A 139 2.86 12.35 -1.00
N ILE A 140 2.58 11.95 0.24
CA ILE A 140 1.25 12.00 0.85
C ILE A 140 0.76 13.44 0.98
N ALA A 141 1.63 14.36 1.39
CA ALA A 141 1.30 15.79 1.44
C ALA A 141 0.93 16.33 0.06
N ALA A 142 1.69 15.98 -0.99
CA ALA A 142 1.39 16.41 -2.36
C ALA A 142 0.04 15.87 -2.87
N ILE A 143 -0.28 14.60 -2.57
CA ILE A 143 -1.59 13.99 -2.91
C ILE A 143 -2.72 14.76 -2.24
N LYS A 144 -2.66 14.96 -0.92
CA LYS A 144 -3.70 15.65 -0.15
C LYS A 144 -3.84 17.13 -0.52
N GLN A 145 -2.74 17.79 -0.88
CA GLN A 145 -2.77 19.16 -1.37
C GLN A 145 -3.43 19.26 -2.76
N SER A 146 -3.18 18.29 -3.63
CA SER A 146 -3.73 18.25 -4.99
C SER A 146 -5.22 17.92 -5.02
N ALA A 147 -5.70 17.10 -4.08
CA ALA A 147 -7.11 16.75 -3.93
C ALA A 147 -7.56 16.82 -2.46
N PRO A 148 -8.00 17.99 -1.98
CA PRO A 148 -8.53 18.12 -0.63
C PRO A 148 -9.68 17.14 -0.36
N GLY A 149 -9.62 16.41 0.76
CA GLY A 149 -10.62 15.42 1.14
C GLY A 149 -10.34 13.98 0.66
N ILE A 150 -9.38 13.78 -0.24
CA ILE A 150 -8.96 12.44 -0.67
C ILE A 150 -8.42 11.62 0.51
N LYS A 151 -8.77 10.34 0.53
CA LYS A 151 -8.21 9.37 1.47
C LYS A 151 -6.96 8.72 0.88
N VAL A 152 -5.91 8.62 1.68
CA VAL A 152 -4.66 7.99 1.28
C VAL A 152 -4.62 6.59 1.86
N PHE A 153 -4.65 5.63 0.96
CA PHE A 153 -4.48 4.22 1.23
C PHE A 153 -3.01 3.85 1.07
N PHE A 154 -2.48 3.15 2.06
CA PHE A 154 -1.10 2.69 2.05
C PHE A 154 -1.08 1.17 2.17
N HIS A 155 -0.58 0.51 1.11
CA HIS A 155 -0.34 -0.93 1.10
C HIS A 155 1.05 -1.26 1.63
N SER A 156 1.16 -2.06 2.69
CA SER A 156 2.39 -2.76 3.07
C SER A 156 2.06 -4.06 3.76
N CYS A 157 2.48 -5.19 3.19
CA CYS A 157 2.38 -6.48 3.87
C CYS A 157 3.35 -6.56 5.07
N GLY A 158 3.12 -7.58 5.91
CA GLY A 158 4.04 -7.99 6.97
C GLY A 158 3.88 -7.30 8.33
N ALA A 159 4.91 -7.45 9.15
CA ALA A 159 5.00 -7.01 10.55
C ALA A 159 5.29 -5.49 10.64
N VAL A 160 4.33 -4.68 10.19
CA VAL A 160 4.47 -3.22 10.06
C VAL A 160 4.05 -2.44 11.30
N TYR A 161 3.57 -3.13 12.35
CA TYR A 161 3.14 -2.52 13.61
C TYR A 161 4.09 -1.42 14.13
N PRO A 162 5.43 -1.59 14.14
CA PRO A 162 6.33 -0.57 14.67
C PRO A 162 6.34 0.77 13.91
N LEU A 163 5.77 0.81 12.69
CA LEU A 163 5.70 2.00 11.84
C LEU A 163 4.29 2.60 11.75
N LEU A 164 3.27 2.01 12.38
CA LEU A 164 1.89 2.48 12.21
C LEU A 164 1.70 3.91 12.71
N HIS A 165 2.26 4.29 13.86
CA HIS A 165 2.25 5.69 14.31
C HIS A 165 2.94 6.63 13.31
N ASP A 166 4.05 6.19 12.71
CA ASP A 166 4.77 6.98 11.71
C ASP A 166 3.91 7.19 10.44
N LEU A 167 3.13 6.18 10.02
CA LEU A 167 2.21 6.25 8.88
C LEU A 167 1.01 7.17 9.17
N VAL A 168 0.41 7.05 10.36
CA VAL A 168 -0.66 7.96 10.81
C VAL A 168 -0.17 9.41 10.82
N GLU A 169 1.01 9.66 11.39
CA GLU A 169 1.60 11.00 11.51
C GLU A 169 1.76 11.69 10.15
N ILE A 170 2.13 10.94 9.11
CA ILE A 170 2.34 11.49 7.77
C ILE A 170 1.04 11.57 6.93
N GLY A 171 -0.10 11.19 7.51
CA GLY A 171 -1.42 11.36 6.90
C GLY A 171 -1.93 10.17 6.10
N VAL A 172 -1.45 8.94 6.37
CA VAL A 172 -2.13 7.74 5.87
C VAL A 172 -3.49 7.61 6.55
N ASP A 173 -4.57 7.47 5.77
CA ASP A 173 -5.93 7.31 6.29
C ASP A 173 -6.35 5.84 6.35
N ILE A 174 -5.80 4.99 5.46
CA ILE A 174 -6.20 3.59 5.32
C ILE A 174 -4.96 2.70 5.30
N LEU A 175 -4.93 1.71 6.19
CA LEU A 175 -3.94 0.63 6.17
C LEU A 175 -4.48 -0.56 5.37
N ASN A 176 -3.66 -1.03 4.43
CA ASN A 176 -3.88 -2.29 3.74
C ASN A 176 -2.54 -3.04 3.59
N PRO A 177 -2.57 -4.37 3.53
CA PRO A 177 -3.60 -5.17 4.15
C PRO A 177 -3.53 -5.08 5.68
N VAL A 178 -4.45 -5.76 6.34
CA VAL A 178 -4.31 -6.08 7.77
C VAL A 178 -3.86 -7.54 7.90
N GLN A 179 -2.55 -7.78 7.71
CA GLN A 179 -1.98 -9.12 7.78
C GLN A 179 -1.79 -9.57 9.23
N PHE A 180 -2.89 -10.00 9.85
CA PHE A 180 -2.92 -10.41 11.26
C PHE A 180 -2.10 -11.67 11.59
N SER A 181 -1.64 -12.40 10.56
CA SER A 181 -0.73 -13.53 10.73
C SER A 181 0.73 -13.09 10.96
N ALA A 182 1.07 -11.83 10.67
CA ALA A 182 2.41 -11.30 10.86
C ALA A 182 2.67 -10.85 12.30
N ALA A 183 3.94 -10.84 12.71
CA ALA A 183 4.34 -10.49 14.07
C ALA A 183 3.84 -9.09 14.49
N GLY A 184 3.15 -9.02 15.63
CA GLY A 184 2.66 -7.77 16.21
C GLY A 184 1.42 -7.16 15.54
N MET A 185 0.79 -7.87 14.59
CA MET A 185 -0.38 -7.39 13.82
C MET A 185 -1.72 -7.93 14.36
N GLU A 186 -1.81 -8.22 15.66
CA GLU A 186 -3.03 -8.81 16.25
C GLU A 186 -4.22 -7.84 16.19
N LEU A 187 -5.33 -8.26 15.57
CA LEU A 187 -6.48 -7.38 15.28
C LEU A 187 -7.04 -6.63 16.51
N PRO A 188 -7.25 -7.24 17.69
CA PRO A 188 -7.78 -6.52 18.85
C PRO A 188 -6.85 -5.39 19.32
N LYS A 189 -5.54 -5.62 19.22
CA LYS A 189 -4.51 -4.62 19.56
C LYS A 189 -4.54 -3.48 18.56
N LEU A 190 -4.53 -3.80 17.27
CA LEU A 190 -4.62 -2.81 16.19
C LEU A 190 -5.88 -1.95 16.29
N LYS A 191 -7.04 -2.58 16.48
CA LYS A 191 -8.31 -1.86 16.60
C LYS A 191 -8.35 -0.94 17.81
N LYS A 192 -7.84 -1.40 18.96
CA LYS A 192 -7.79 -0.60 20.18
C LYS A 192 -6.87 0.62 20.03
N GLU A 193 -5.70 0.45 19.42
CA GLU A 193 -4.67 1.49 19.37
C GLU A 193 -4.84 2.46 18.21
N PHE A 194 -5.28 1.99 17.04
CA PHE A 194 -5.31 2.79 15.81
C PHE A 194 -6.70 2.93 15.18
N GLY A 195 -7.72 2.23 15.70
CA GLY A 195 -9.05 2.20 15.08
C GLY A 195 -9.82 3.52 15.06
N GLN A 196 -9.30 4.57 15.72
CA GLN A 196 -9.82 5.94 15.63
C GLN A 196 -9.04 6.81 14.63
N ASP A 197 -7.81 6.41 14.28
CA ASP A 197 -6.90 7.19 13.45
C ASP A 197 -6.86 6.70 12.00
N ILE A 198 -6.99 5.38 11.78
CA ILE A 198 -6.93 4.75 10.46
C ILE A 198 -8.11 3.82 10.23
N THR A 199 -8.49 3.74 8.95
CA THR A 199 -9.38 2.69 8.46
C THR A 199 -8.59 1.43 8.15
N PHE A 200 -9.10 0.29 8.58
CA PHE A 200 -8.57 -1.02 8.24
C PHE A 200 -9.22 -1.52 6.96
N TRP A 201 -8.44 -1.77 5.91
CA TRP A 201 -8.95 -2.37 4.67
C TRP A 201 -8.30 -3.73 4.49
N GLY A 202 -9.05 -4.82 4.67
CA GLY A 202 -8.50 -6.19 4.63
C GLY A 202 -8.54 -6.93 5.96
N GLY A 203 -7.92 -8.10 6.01
CA GLY A 203 -7.79 -8.87 7.26
C GLY A 203 -9.01 -9.72 7.64
N VAL A 204 -10.00 -9.90 6.75
CA VAL A 204 -11.18 -10.71 7.08
C VAL A 204 -10.85 -12.21 7.19
N VAL A 205 -9.88 -12.70 6.41
CA VAL A 205 -9.48 -14.12 6.36
C VAL A 205 -8.01 -14.24 5.96
N ASP A 206 -7.29 -15.21 6.54
CA ASP A 206 -5.89 -15.49 6.25
C ASP A 206 -5.74 -16.12 4.86
N THR A 207 -5.00 -15.47 3.98
CA THR A 207 -4.76 -15.93 2.61
C THR A 207 -3.54 -16.85 2.46
N GLN A 208 -2.74 -17.03 3.50
CA GLN A 208 -1.59 -17.95 3.50
C GLN A 208 -1.95 -19.34 4.04
N LYS A 209 -3.00 -19.45 4.87
CA LYS A 209 -3.36 -20.71 5.55
C LYS A 209 -4.85 -21.02 5.46
N THR A 210 -5.71 -20.20 6.07
CA THR A 210 -7.13 -20.53 6.24
C THR A 210 -7.87 -20.59 4.91
N LEU A 211 -7.70 -19.60 4.05
CA LEU A 211 -8.41 -19.53 2.77
C LEU A 211 -7.98 -20.63 1.78
N PRO A 212 -6.68 -20.90 1.52
CA PRO A 212 -6.29 -21.95 0.59
C PRO A 212 -6.44 -23.38 1.14
N TYR A 213 -6.22 -23.60 2.45
CA TYR A 213 -6.10 -24.97 3.01
C TYR A 213 -7.11 -25.32 4.10
N GLY A 214 -7.86 -24.35 4.60
CA GLY A 214 -8.89 -24.56 5.61
C GLY A 214 -10.15 -25.21 5.06
N LYS A 215 -10.99 -25.70 5.97
CA LYS A 215 -12.35 -26.14 5.69
C LYS A 215 -13.28 -24.93 5.55
N PRO A 216 -14.36 -25.02 4.76
CA PRO A 216 -15.39 -23.96 4.65
C PRO A 216 -15.85 -23.38 5.99
N GLN A 217 -16.08 -24.23 7.00
CA GLN A 217 -16.49 -23.75 8.33
C GLN A 217 -15.43 -22.90 9.02
N GLN A 218 -14.14 -23.25 8.88
CA GLN A 218 -13.04 -22.47 9.48
C GLN A 218 -12.94 -21.08 8.88
N ILE A 219 -13.22 -20.94 7.58
CA ILE A 219 -13.30 -19.65 6.89
C ILE A 219 -14.46 -18.82 7.45
N LYS A 220 -15.65 -19.42 7.57
CA LYS A 220 -16.83 -18.74 8.12
C LYS A 220 -16.59 -18.25 9.55
N ASP A 221 -15.96 -19.08 10.38
CA ASP A 221 -15.64 -18.76 11.77
C ASP A 221 -14.60 -17.63 11.87
N GLU A 222 -13.57 -17.65 11.02
CA GLU A 222 -12.54 -16.60 10.97
C GLU A 222 -13.13 -15.26 10.49
N VAL A 223 -13.93 -15.28 9.42
CA VAL A 223 -14.64 -14.09 8.90
C VAL A 223 -15.51 -13.47 9.97
N LYS A 224 -16.35 -14.26 10.64
CA LYS A 224 -17.20 -13.80 11.73
C LYS A 224 -16.38 -13.10 12.81
N ARG A 225 -15.36 -13.79 13.33
CA ARG A 225 -14.50 -13.30 14.41
C ARG A 225 -13.81 -11.98 14.03
N HIS A 226 -13.31 -11.85 12.80
CA HIS A 226 -12.58 -10.66 12.39
C HIS A 226 -13.50 -9.47 12.12
N ILE A 227 -14.71 -9.71 11.60
CA ILE A 227 -15.74 -8.67 11.52
C ILE A 227 -16.14 -8.19 12.92
N GLU A 228 -16.37 -9.10 13.87
CA GLU A 228 -16.72 -8.75 15.26
C GLU A 228 -15.64 -7.91 15.96
N ILE A 229 -14.36 -8.05 15.56
CA ILE A 229 -13.25 -7.25 16.08
C ILE A 229 -13.13 -5.90 15.35
N LEU A 230 -13.15 -5.90 14.03
CA LEU A 230 -12.75 -4.73 13.22
C LEU A 230 -13.91 -3.78 12.91
N ALA A 231 -15.14 -4.29 12.74
CA ALA A 231 -16.29 -3.51 12.32
C ALA A 231 -16.83 -2.51 13.36
N PRO A 232 -16.88 -2.83 14.68
CA PRO A 232 -17.44 -1.91 15.67
C PRO A 232 -16.77 -0.52 15.65
N GLY A 233 -17.59 0.53 15.67
CA GLY A 233 -17.13 1.92 15.60
C GLY A 233 -16.77 2.42 14.19
N GLY A 234 -16.99 1.61 13.14
CA GLY A 234 -16.65 1.98 11.76
C GLY A 234 -15.15 1.88 11.48
N GLY A 235 -14.71 2.48 10.36
CA GLY A 235 -13.29 2.44 9.95
C GLY A 235 -12.82 1.05 9.54
N TYR A 236 -13.70 0.23 8.94
CA TYR A 236 -13.36 -1.09 8.44
C TYR A 236 -13.96 -1.32 7.05
N VAL A 237 -13.13 -1.74 6.10
CA VAL A 237 -13.51 -2.18 4.77
C VAL A 237 -13.17 -3.66 4.62
N ILE A 238 -14.20 -4.49 4.51
CA ILE A 238 -14.07 -5.95 4.41
C ILE A 238 -13.30 -6.29 3.14
N ASN A 239 -12.15 -6.94 3.30
CA ASN A 239 -11.36 -7.52 2.24
C ASN A 239 -10.51 -8.67 2.82
N THR A 240 -9.97 -9.53 1.97
CA THR A 240 -9.02 -10.59 2.37
C THR A 240 -7.71 -9.99 2.89
N VAL A 241 -6.86 -10.79 3.54
CA VAL A 241 -5.50 -10.36 3.91
C VAL A 241 -4.67 -10.03 2.67
N HIS A 242 -4.77 -10.80 1.59
CA HIS A 242 -4.08 -10.48 0.35
C HIS A 242 -4.89 -10.97 -0.85
N ASN A 243 -4.35 -10.83 -2.06
CA ASN A 243 -4.96 -11.33 -3.27
C ASN A 243 -5.30 -12.83 -3.16
N ILE A 244 -6.51 -13.18 -3.59
CA ILE A 244 -6.93 -14.57 -3.76
C ILE A 244 -6.06 -15.19 -4.87
N GLN A 245 -5.36 -16.27 -4.54
CA GLN A 245 -4.48 -16.98 -5.46
C GLN A 245 -5.20 -18.16 -6.13
N GLY A 246 -4.61 -18.69 -7.20
CA GLY A 246 -5.22 -19.78 -8.00
C GLY A 246 -5.30 -21.13 -7.29
N ASP A 247 -4.66 -21.28 -6.12
CA ASP A 247 -4.71 -22.47 -5.28
C ASP A 247 -5.90 -22.48 -4.30
N VAL A 248 -6.69 -21.40 -4.23
CA VAL A 248 -7.88 -21.34 -3.38
C VAL A 248 -9.03 -22.17 -3.98
N PRO A 249 -9.55 -23.18 -3.27
CA PRO A 249 -10.65 -23.99 -3.78
C PRO A 249 -11.97 -23.19 -3.92
N PRO A 250 -12.82 -23.48 -4.93
CA PRO A 250 -14.10 -22.77 -5.12
C PRO A 250 -15.01 -22.80 -3.88
N GLN A 251 -15.12 -23.95 -3.20
CA GLN A 251 -15.95 -24.07 -1.98
C GLN A 251 -15.49 -23.15 -0.83
N ASN A 252 -14.20 -22.79 -0.81
CA ASN A 252 -13.65 -21.87 0.18
C ASN A 252 -14.01 -20.42 -0.16
N LEU A 253 -14.09 -20.08 -1.45
CA LEU A 253 -14.60 -18.79 -1.92
C LEU A 253 -16.09 -18.64 -1.63
N GLU A 254 -16.89 -19.67 -1.91
CA GLU A 254 -18.31 -19.68 -1.57
C GLU A 254 -18.52 -19.44 -0.07
N ALA A 255 -17.78 -20.16 0.78
CA ALA A 255 -17.83 -19.98 2.22
C ALA A 255 -17.46 -18.56 2.68
N LEU A 256 -16.43 -17.96 2.06
CA LEU A 256 -16.02 -16.58 2.31
C LEU A 256 -17.15 -15.59 1.96
N PHE A 257 -17.72 -15.69 0.76
CA PHE A 257 -18.79 -14.80 0.32
C PHE A 257 -20.05 -14.97 1.16
N GLU A 258 -20.46 -16.20 1.48
CA GLU A 258 -21.59 -16.49 2.36
C GLU A 258 -21.41 -15.86 3.74
N ALA A 259 -20.22 -16.00 4.34
CA ALA A 259 -19.93 -15.41 5.65
C ALA A 259 -19.96 -13.88 5.60
N ILE A 260 -19.34 -13.26 4.59
CA ILE A 260 -19.35 -11.80 4.44
C ILE A 260 -20.79 -11.29 4.29
N GLN A 261 -21.64 -11.97 3.52
CA GLN A 261 -23.05 -11.58 3.36
C GLN A 261 -23.84 -11.67 4.66
N LEU A 262 -23.53 -12.64 5.52
CA LEU A 262 -24.23 -12.87 6.78
C LEU A 262 -23.84 -11.85 7.88
N TYR A 263 -22.59 -11.37 7.88
CA TYR A 263 -22.04 -10.57 8.98
C TYR A 263 -21.72 -9.11 8.63
N ARG A 264 -21.88 -8.68 7.37
CA ARG A 264 -21.68 -7.28 6.96
C ARG A 264 -22.76 -6.32 7.45
#